data_AF-A0AAU9JMA2-F1
#
_entry.id   AF-A0AAU9JMA2-F1
#
_cell.length_a   1.000
_cell.length_b   1.000
_cell.length_c   1.000
_cell.angle_alpha   90.00
_cell.angle_beta   90.00
_cell.angle_gamma   90.00
#
_symmetry.space_group_name_H-M   'P 1'
#
loop_
_entity.id
_entity.type
_entity.pdbx_description
1 polymer ?
#
loop_
_entity_poly.entity_id
_entity_poly.type
_entity_poly.pdbx_seq_one_letter_code
_entity_poly.pdbx_strand_id
1 'polypeptide(L)'
;MQNQFSEYQSSNNESIVTFSGSPTSPRSQQNFSGDPLDSSEPEENSSDNNSSDKEDIMSLEEISSKHMALRASTAPARPLSDIEEFRRTSDFLLLEHTVICASQLIQNQDQKYDLDSEEGQRACKKFLNQIERLCEVFKVNCVSRDYRKAFSKAYQVLYKEGTLCFLTEILDSAQEGFPYLYVNGEKYLFSSEVLDAGSKLFHSFCKIQHIFREIYNRICEETSTGVVGEIISDLTEALQDFDTNWVDFEHLYVHELMVIETDARRFITQAIELEREMSLIEVKEKARGRVTLDSEEFNGLRDKFVTIIGKINSVANVEGKGRDDLSLNILLAAEGISRRMHPMQSHPIKKLADKIRQAFTAFRTLFRKYDQNIEVVDPQLKNNPELVEALTNFEGSWERGKEYILNSKRCNQVVYIYNMIEKHAEKYPTFKEQLEFSDSQLFVSVPSLLVLKCLEDDDKGICKHFCPLIYEEHEEIGIVFKRLKRSYKLGKLASSSVQEYAELLEMMIIGEKVNQKSRTQIINPKFDNLDHVLTKITNLSIAIQRNRPSEWNRFLDVVLC
;
A
#
# COMPACT_ATOMS: atom_id res chain seq x y z
N MET A 1 9.35 12.31 -7.44
CA MET A 1 8.55 11.39 -6.59
C MET A 1 7.53 10.58 -7.42
N GLN A 2 7.85 10.22 -8.68
CA GLN A 2 6.91 9.58 -9.63
C GLN A 2 7.48 8.38 -10.43
N ASN A 3 8.75 7.99 -10.23
CA ASN A 3 9.34 6.90 -11.01
C ASN A 3 9.03 5.53 -10.43
N GLN A 4 7.86 4.97 -10.79
CA GLN A 4 7.62 3.55 -10.99
C GLN A 4 6.19 3.28 -11.47
N PHE A 5 5.83 3.64 -12.71
CA PHE A 5 4.56 3.20 -13.29
C PHE A 5 4.72 2.88 -14.78
N SER A 6 4.99 1.61 -15.07
CA SER A 6 4.72 1.00 -16.37
C SER A 6 4.01 -0.34 -16.14
N GLU A 7 2.89 -0.50 -16.84
CA GLU A 7 2.15 -1.72 -17.14
C GLU A 7 1.41 -2.43 -15.99
N TYR A 8 0.12 -2.11 -15.84
CA TYR A 8 -0.93 -3.10 -15.60
C TYR A 8 -2.24 -2.62 -16.25
N GLN A 9 -2.59 -3.22 -17.40
CA GLN A 9 -3.93 -3.12 -17.97
C GLN A 9 -4.82 -4.19 -17.32
N SER A 10 -5.73 -3.77 -16.45
CA SER A 10 -6.90 -4.56 -16.09
C SER A 10 -8.15 -3.80 -16.53
N SER A 11 -8.94 -4.46 -17.37
CA SER A 11 -10.23 -4.02 -17.87
C SER A 11 -11.22 -3.83 -16.72
N ASN A 12 -11.44 -2.59 -16.30
CA ASN A 12 -12.58 -2.18 -15.48
C ASN A 12 -13.10 -0.83 -16.01
N ASN A 13 -14.41 -0.63 -15.95
CA ASN A 13 -15.11 0.59 -16.37
C ASN A 13 -14.35 1.85 -15.94
N GLU A 14 -13.81 2.60 -16.90
CA GLU A 14 -13.05 3.82 -16.65
C GLU A 14 -13.96 4.90 -16.06
N SER A 15 -13.85 5.12 -14.75
CA SER A 15 -14.47 6.26 -14.09
C SER A 15 -13.59 7.48 -14.35
N ILE A 16 -14.10 8.45 -15.11
CA ILE A 16 -13.40 9.70 -15.43
C ILE A 16 -13.89 10.79 -14.49
N VAL A 17 -12.97 11.42 -13.76
CA VAL A 17 -13.26 12.59 -12.92
C VAL A 17 -12.76 13.85 -13.63
N THR A 18 -13.67 14.79 -13.90
CA THR A 18 -13.38 16.12 -14.46
C THR A 18 -13.68 17.19 -13.44
N PHE A 19 -12.76 18.13 -13.26
CA PHE A 19 -12.97 19.29 -12.39
C PHE A 19 -13.41 20.51 -13.19
N SER A 20 -14.42 21.22 -12.69
CA SER A 20 -14.86 22.51 -13.22
C SER A 20 -14.89 23.51 -12.07
N GLY A 21 -13.80 24.25 -11.88
CA GLY A 21 -13.75 25.31 -10.87
C GLY A 21 -12.40 26.00 -10.83
N SER A 22 -12.35 27.26 -11.26
CA SER A 22 -11.22 28.15 -11.03
C SER A 22 -11.08 28.44 -9.52
N PRO A 23 -9.87 28.68 -8.99
CA PRO A 23 -9.67 28.94 -7.57
C PRO A 23 -10.35 30.28 -7.18
N THR A 24 -11.43 30.22 -6.41
CA THR A 24 -12.00 31.41 -5.76
C THR A 24 -11.39 31.61 -4.38
N SER A 25 -10.87 32.81 -4.10
CA SER A 25 -10.27 33.18 -2.81
C SER A 25 -11.20 32.92 -1.61
N PRO A 26 -10.69 32.36 -0.49
CA PRO A 26 -11.51 32.22 0.70
C PRO A 26 -11.78 33.57 1.37
N ARG A 27 -13.06 33.85 1.59
CA ARG A 27 -13.55 34.93 2.45
C ARG A 27 -13.16 34.63 3.90
N SER A 28 -12.62 35.64 4.57
CA SER A 28 -12.26 35.66 5.99
C SER A 28 -13.42 35.24 6.90
N GLN A 29 -13.18 34.25 7.76
CA GLN A 29 -13.93 34.07 9.01
C GLN A 29 -12.99 34.35 10.18
N GLN A 30 -13.32 35.41 10.92
CA GLN A 30 -12.68 35.83 12.16
C GLN A 30 -13.26 35.07 13.36
N ASN A 31 -12.40 34.92 14.37
CA ASN A 31 -12.63 34.70 15.79
C ASN A 31 -12.83 33.27 16.28
N PHE A 32 -11.81 32.72 16.94
CA PHE A 32 -11.90 32.31 18.34
C PHE A 32 -10.55 32.52 19.05
N SER A 33 -10.61 33.22 20.17
CA SER A 33 -9.52 33.59 21.09
C SER A 33 -9.16 32.44 22.03
N GLY A 34 -7.87 32.19 22.21
CA GLY A 34 -7.33 31.36 23.28
C GLY A 34 -5.88 31.78 23.58
N ASP A 35 -5.66 32.25 24.81
CA ASP A 35 -4.39 32.80 25.32
C ASP A 35 -3.21 31.81 25.26
N PRO A 36 -1.96 32.32 25.16
CA PRO A 36 -0.77 31.50 25.12
C PRO A 36 -0.30 31.12 26.53
N LEU A 37 -0.05 29.83 26.74
CA LEU A 37 0.72 29.36 27.90
C LEU A 37 2.19 29.21 27.51
N ASP A 38 2.98 30.00 28.21
CA ASP A 38 4.42 30.05 28.34
C ASP A 38 4.97 28.69 28.83
N SER A 39 5.94 28.15 28.10
CA SER A 39 6.84 27.11 28.61
C SER A 39 8.18 27.22 27.90
N SER A 40 9.04 28.02 28.51
CA SER A 40 10.49 28.07 28.31
C SER A 40 11.16 26.81 28.86
N GLU A 41 12.16 26.30 28.14
CA GLU A 41 13.38 25.57 28.56
C GLU A 41 13.89 24.65 27.41
N PRO A 42 15.19 24.28 27.34
CA PRO A 42 16.28 25.14 26.88
C PRO A 42 17.03 24.53 25.67
N GLU A 43 17.84 25.37 25.03
CA GLU A 43 18.82 24.97 24.02
C GLU A 43 19.86 24.00 24.60
N GLU A 44 20.01 22.83 23.99
CA GLU A 44 21.22 22.01 24.12
C GLU A 44 21.82 21.72 22.74
N ASN A 45 23.15 21.83 22.75
CA ASN A 45 24.01 21.95 21.58
C ASN A 45 24.05 20.72 20.70
N SER A 46 24.11 21.01 19.41
CA SER A 46 24.65 20.19 18.35
C SER A 46 26.04 19.63 18.67
N SER A 47 26.23 18.34 18.42
CA SER A 47 27.55 17.78 18.10
C SER A 47 27.46 16.83 16.90
N ASP A 48 28.22 17.21 15.88
CA ASP A 48 29.05 16.38 15.02
C ASP A 48 28.43 15.16 14.32
N ASN A 49 28.14 15.35 13.03
CA ASN A 49 28.66 14.47 11.98
C ASN A 49 29.01 15.31 10.76
N ASN A 50 30.20 15.89 10.81
CA ASN A 50 30.82 16.65 9.75
C ASN A 50 31.89 15.77 9.11
N SER A 51 31.61 15.20 7.94
CA SER A 51 32.62 14.52 7.14
C SER A 51 32.61 15.05 5.71
N SER A 52 33.60 15.90 5.45
CA SER A 52 34.34 16.00 4.19
C SER A 52 33.53 16.14 2.90
N ASP A 53 33.28 17.39 2.49
CA ASP A 53 33.37 17.79 1.10
C ASP A 53 33.82 19.26 1.07
N LYS A 54 35.14 19.42 1.13
CA LYS A 54 35.82 20.72 1.09
C LYS A 54 36.92 20.62 0.05
N GLU A 55 36.54 20.52 -1.21
CA GLU A 55 37.47 20.73 -2.33
C GLU A 55 36.85 21.67 -3.38
N ASP A 56 37.72 22.60 -3.78
CA ASP A 56 37.72 23.41 -5.00
C ASP A 56 36.77 24.62 -5.12
N ILE A 57 36.94 25.56 -4.19
CA ILE A 57 36.86 26.99 -4.53
C ILE A 57 38.16 27.33 -5.25
N MET A 58 38.22 27.11 -6.57
CA MET A 58 39.22 27.76 -7.41
C MET A 58 39.08 29.28 -7.25
N SER A 59 40.21 29.92 -6.95
CA SER A 59 40.33 31.37 -6.79
C SER A 59 39.74 32.13 -7.99
N LEU A 60 38.70 32.91 -7.71
CA LEU A 60 37.99 33.84 -8.61
C LEU A 60 38.91 34.85 -9.33
N GLU A 61 40.19 34.94 -8.97
CA GLU A 61 41.16 35.85 -9.56
C GLU A 61 41.84 35.30 -10.82
N GLU A 62 41.86 33.98 -11.06
CA GLU A 62 42.67 33.41 -12.16
C GLU A 62 42.00 33.41 -13.54
N ILE A 63 40.67 33.47 -13.62
CA ILE A 63 39.94 33.35 -14.90
C ILE A 63 39.87 34.69 -15.67
N SER A 64 40.04 35.82 -14.99
CA SER A 64 39.96 37.19 -15.57
C SER A 64 41.08 37.51 -16.59
N SER A 65 42.09 36.64 -16.71
CA SER A 65 43.37 36.96 -17.36
C SER A 65 43.41 36.72 -18.88
N LYS A 66 42.41 36.08 -19.50
CA LYS A 66 42.55 35.57 -20.88
C LYS A 66 42.14 36.52 -22.02
N HIS A 67 41.60 37.70 -21.72
CA HIS A 67 41.20 38.69 -22.75
C HIS A 67 41.80 40.10 -22.53
N MET A 68 43.10 40.19 -22.22
CA MET A 68 43.81 41.47 -22.30
C MET A 68 44.72 41.51 -23.53
N ALA A 69 44.29 42.28 -24.54
CA ALA A 69 45.14 42.66 -25.66
C ALA A 69 46.41 43.35 -25.14
N LEU A 70 47.57 42.91 -25.63
CA LEU A 70 48.89 43.45 -25.30
C LEU A 70 48.97 44.94 -25.66
N ARG A 71 48.77 45.82 -24.67
CA ARG A 71 48.98 47.27 -24.78
C ARG A 71 50.34 47.64 -24.20
N ALA A 72 51.10 48.48 -24.89
CA ALA A 72 52.36 49.03 -24.39
C ALA A 72 52.14 49.77 -23.06
N SER A 73 53.01 49.53 -22.07
CA SER A 73 52.86 49.98 -20.67
C SER A 73 52.91 51.51 -20.43
N THR A 74 53.02 52.29 -21.49
CA THR A 74 53.23 53.75 -21.46
C THR A 74 52.06 54.57 -21.99
N ALA A 75 50.97 53.94 -22.45
CA ALA A 75 49.77 54.64 -22.90
C ALA A 75 48.77 54.88 -21.73
N PRO A 76 48.19 56.09 -21.57
CA PRO A 76 47.17 56.35 -20.56
C PRO A 76 46.01 55.35 -20.68
N ALA A 77 45.49 54.84 -19.57
CA ALA A 77 44.33 53.96 -19.56
C ALA A 77 43.17 54.64 -20.32
N ARG A 78 42.66 53.99 -21.38
CA ARG A 78 41.44 54.44 -22.05
C ARG A 78 40.31 54.29 -21.02
N PRO A 79 39.36 55.25 -20.91
CA PRO A 79 38.14 55.04 -20.15
C PRO A 79 37.49 53.74 -20.63
N LEU A 80 37.22 52.83 -19.70
CA LEU A 80 36.48 51.61 -20.01
C LEU A 80 35.10 52.03 -20.53
N SER A 81 34.61 51.31 -21.53
CA SER A 81 33.19 51.35 -21.88
C SER A 81 32.35 50.77 -20.74
N ASP A 82 31.10 51.19 -20.63
CA ASP A 82 30.16 50.68 -19.62
C ASP A 82 30.10 49.14 -19.62
N ILE A 83 30.20 48.52 -20.80
CA ILE A 83 30.24 47.06 -20.97
C ILE A 83 31.52 46.45 -20.39
N GLU A 84 32.68 47.06 -20.60
CA GLU A 84 33.95 46.58 -20.03
C GLU A 84 33.99 46.72 -18.51
N GLU A 85 33.31 47.73 -17.96
CA GLU A 85 33.12 47.85 -16.51
C GLU A 85 32.15 46.79 -15.99
N PHE A 86 31.02 46.56 -16.67
CA PHE A 86 30.06 45.51 -16.32
C PHE A 86 30.68 44.10 -16.33
N ARG A 87 31.54 43.78 -17.31
CA ARG A 87 32.26 42.49 -17.37
C ARG A 87 33.14 42.20 -16.15
N ARG A 88 33.50 43.21 -15.36
CA ARG A 88 34.30 43.06 -14.13
C ARG A 88 33.43 42.95 -12.87
N THR A 89 32.12 43.07 -12.99
CA THR A 89 31.19 42.99 -11.87
C THR A 89 30.94 41.54 -11.47
N SER A 90 30.58 41.34 -10.20
CA SER A 90 30.05 40.07 -9.70
C SER A 90 28.81 39.61 -10.47
N ASP A 91 28.03 40.56 -10.99
CA ASP A 91 26.73 40.31 -11.61
C ASP A 91 26.92 39.68 -13.00
N PHE A 92 27.93 40.13 -13.75
CA PHE A 92 28.35 39.47 -14.99
C PHE A 92 28.92 38.07 -14.73
N LEU A 93 29.74 37.88 -13.70
CA LEU A 93 30.26 36.55 -13.34
C LEU A 93 29.13 35.58 -12.96
N LEU A 94 28.07 36.08 -12.30
CA LEU A 94 26.88 35.30 -12.02
C LEU A 94 26.14 34.90 -13.30
N LEU A 95 25.97 35.83 -14.25
CA LEU A 95 25.40 35.54 -15.56
C LEU A 95 26.23 34.50 -16.33
N GLU A 96 27.55 34.65 -16.37
CA GLU A 96 28.46 33.69 -17.00
C GLU A 96 28.32 32.30 -16.39
N HIS A 97 28.35 32.21 -15.05
CA HIS A 97 28.16 30.95 -14.34
C HIS A 97 26.77 30.34 -14.62
N THR A 98 25.73 31.17 -14.77
CA THR A 98 24.39 30.72 -15.15
C THR A 98 24.37 30.10 -16.54
N VAL A 99 25.05 30.71 -17.52
CA VAL A 99 25.19 30.17 -18.89
C VAL A 99 25.96 28.85 -18.88
N ILE A 100 27.00 28.73 -18.05
CA ILE A 100 27.74 27.47 -17.86
C ILE A 100 26.80 26.39 -17.29
N CYS A 101 26.04 26.69 -16.23
CA CYS A 101 25.06 25.75 -15.69
C CYS A 101 24.01 25.34 -16.73
N ALA A 102 23.53 26.27 -17.55
CA ALA A 102 22.60 25.95 -18.64
C ALA A 102 23.20 24.96 -19.65
N SER A 103 24.50 25.10 -19.97
CA SER A 103 25.20 24.18 -20.89
C SER A 103 25.45 22.78 -20.31
N GLN A 104 25.35 22.64 -18.99
CA GLN A 104 25.51 21.36 -18.27
C GLN A 104 24.18 20.62 -18.10
N LEU A 105 23.07 21.19 -18.54
CA LEU A 105 21.79 20.49 -18.54
C LEU A 105 21.85 19.29 -19.48
N ILE A 106 21.46 18.13 -18.97
CA ILE A 106 21.47 16.87 -19.70
C ILE A 106 20.17 16.76 -20.48
N GLN A 107 20.26 16.47 -21.77
CA GLN A 107 19.11 16.20 -22.63
C GLN A 107 19.11 14.75 -23.09
N ASN A 108 17.93 14.15 -23.05
CA ASN A 108 17.65 12.82 -23.54
C ASN A 108 17.50 12.81 -25.07
N GLN A 109 17.42 11.60 -25.65
CA GLN A 109 17.33 11.41 -27.11
C GLN A 109 16.08 12.05 -27.73
N ASP A 110 15.05 12.27 -26.93
CA ASP A 110 13.77 12.89 -27.28
C ASP A 110 13.75 14.42 -27.09
N GLN A 111 14.91 15.06 -26.86
CA GLN A 111 15.07 16.49 -26.61
C GLN A 111 14.45 16.98 -25.30
N LYS A 112 14.04 16.08 -24.41
CA LYS A 112 13.64 16.41 -23.04
C LYS A 112 14.87 16.55 -22.14
N TYR A 113 14.77 17.38 -21.11
CA TYR A 113 15.80 17.44 -20.07
C TYR A 113 15.68 16.22 -19.16
N ASP A 114 16.82 15.63 -18.81
CA ASP A 114 16.89 14.53 -17.86
C ASP A 114 16.65 15.07 -16.44
N LEU A 115 15.46 14.80 -15.92
CA LEU A 115 15.04 15.10 -14.55
C LEU A 115 14.79 13.82 -13.73
N ASP A 116 15.08 12.66 -14.32
CA ASP A 116 14.90 11.34 -13.72
C ASP A 116 16.16 10.86 -13.03
N SER A 117 17.33 11.13 -13.61
CA SER A 117 18.61 10.72 -13.03
C SER A 117 19.06 11.68 -11.92
N GLU A 118 19.82 11.15 -10.95
CA GLU A 118 20.40 11.99 -9.89
C GLU A 118 21.32 13.08 -10.44
N GLU A 119 22.03 12.80 -11.54
CA GLU A 119 22.92 13.76 -12.19
C GLU A 119 22.12 14.87 -12.88
N GLY A 120 21.09 14.50 -13.64
CA GLY A 120 20.17 15.42 -14.30
C GLY A 120 19.45 16.34 -13.32
N GLN A 121 18.88 15.78 -12.25
CA GLN A 121 18.26 16.57 -11.17
C GLN A 121 19.25 17.53 -10.51
N ARG A 122 20.49 17.09 -10.25
CA ARG A 122 21.51 17.95 -9.65
C ARG A 122 21.90 19.10 -10.58
N ALA A 123 22.07 18.83 -11.87
CA ALA A 123 22.38 19.85 -12.87
C ALA A 123 21.24 20.88 -13.00
N CYS A 124 20.00 20.40 -13.11
CA CYS A 124 18.83 21.27 -13.22
C CYS A 124 18.62 22.12 -11.95
N LYS A 125 18.72 21.51 -10.76
CA LYS A 125 18.63 22.23 -9.49
C LYS A 125 19.69 23.32 -9.35
N LYS A 126 20.93 23.05 -9.77
CA LYS A 126 22.00 24.05 -9.80
C LYS A 126 21.64 25.23 -10.71
N PHE A 127 21.09 24.96 -11.90
CA PHE A 127 20.68 25.99 -12.84
C PHE A 127 19.52 26.84 -12.32
N LEU A 128 18.46 26.21 -11.80
CA LEU A 128 17.32 26.90 -11.18
C LEU A 128 17.76 27.79 -10.00
N ASN A 129 18.68 27.31 -9.15
CA ASN A 129 19.26 28.14 -8.09
C ASN A 129 20.04 29.36 -8.63
N GLN A 130 20.69 29.26 -9.80
CA GLN A 130 21.31 30.43 -10.41
C GLN A 130 20.26 31.43 -10.91
N ILE A 131 19.14 30.96 -11.48
CA ILE A 131 18.02 31.83 -11.88
C ILE A 131 17.49 32.61 -10.66
N GLU A 132 17.29 31.94 -9.52
CA GLU A 132 16.87 32.62 -8.28
C GLU A 132 17.84 33.72 -7.86
N ARG A 133 19.14 33.43 -7.89
CA ARG A 133 20.18 34.42 -7.56
C ARG A 133 20.21 35.58 -8.54
N LEU A 134 19.98 35.34 -9.84
CA LEU A 134 19.84 36.41 -10.82
C LEU A 134 18.63 37.29 -10.51
N CYS A 135 17.48 36.69 -10.15
CA CYS A 135 16.31 37.46 -9.74
C CYS A 135 16.61 38.39 -8.54
N GLU A 136 17.35 37.88 -7.54
CA GLU A 136 17.75 38.66 -6.36
C GLU A 136 18.72 39.80 -6.71
N VAL A 137 19.79 39.51 -7.44
CA VAL A 137 20.85 40.48 -7.78
C VAL A 137 20.32 41.59 -8.67
N PHE A 138 19.54 41.25 -9.69
CA PHE A 138 18.95 42.22 -10.62
C PHE A 138 17.65 42.85 -10.07
N LYS A 139 17.24 42.51 -8.84
CA LYS A 139 16.04 43.06 -8.17
C LYS A 139 14.78 42.92 -9.02
N VAL A 140 14.63 41.76 -9.64
CA VAL A 140 13.50 41.43 -10.50
C VAL A 140 12.21 41.49 -9.68
N ASN A 141 11.17 42.10 -10.23
CA ASN A 141 9.85 42.17 -9.60
C ASN A 141 9.13 40.81 -9.69
N CYS A 142 9.54 39.87 -8.84
CA CYS A 142 8.99 38.52 -8.78
C CYS A 142 7.60 38.51 -8.13
N VAL A 143 6.75 37.57 -8.55
CA VAL A 143 5.40 37.37 -8.03
C VAL A 143 5.46 36.80 -6.61
N SER A 144 4.58 37.29 -5.72
CA SER A 144 4.52 36.81 -4.33
C SER A 144 4.24 35.30 -4.26
N ARG A 145 4.92 34.61 -3.33
CA ARG A 145 4.70 33.20 -2.99
C ARG A 145 3.64 32.98 -1.91
N ASP A 146 2.87 34.01 -1.56
CA ASP A 146 1.83 33.92 -0.51
C ASP A 146 0.77 32.85 -0.77
N TYR A 147 0.52 32.49 -2.04
CA TYR A 147 -0.40 31.41 -2.41
C TYR A 147 0.00 30.05 -1.81
N ARG A 148 1.30 29.82 -1.56
CA ARG A 148 1.80 28.58 -0.93
C ARG A 148 1.23 28.36 0.48
N LYS A 149 0.76 29.42 1.15
CA LYS A 149 0.05 29.31 2.45
C LYS A 149 -1.28 28.55 2.35
N ALA A 150 -1.86 28.48 1.16
CA ALA A 150 -3.07 27.70 0.90
C ALA A 150 -2.77 26.22 0.59
N PHE A 151 -1.50 25.84 0.37
CA PHE A 151 -1.14 24.45 0.14
C PHE A 151 -1.31 23.60 1.41
N SER A 152 -1.51 22.30 1.26
CA SER A 152 -1.52 21.39 2.41
C SER A 152 -0.13 21.35 3.08
N LYS A 153 -0.06 20.91 4.34
CA LYS A 153 1.22 20.89 5.07
C LYS A 153 2.27 20.02 4.37
N ALA A 154 1.84 18.93 3.72
CA ALA A 154 2.71 18.05 2.97
C ALA A 154 3.45 18.78 1.83
N TYR A 155 2.77 19.67 1.12
CA TYR A 155 3.39 20.48 0.07
C TYR A 155 4.18 21.65 0.65
N GLN A 156 3.70 22.31 1.72
CA GLN A 156 4.41 23.44 2.33
C GLN A 156 5.84 23.08 2.79
N VAL A 157 6.05 21.87 3.30
CA VAL A 157 7.37 21.38 3.76
C VAL A 157 8.41 21.31 2.64
N LEU A 158 7.99 21.22 1.37
CA LEU A 158 8.91 21.20 0.23
C LEU A 158 9.54 22.57 -0.05
N TYR A 159 8.97 23.65 0.48
CA TYR A 159 9.38 25.01 0.20
C TYR A 159 10.08 25.66 1.39
N LYS A 160 11.08 26.50 1.09
CA LYS A 160 11.69 27.38 2.08
C LYS A 160 10.92 28.71 2.16
N GLU A 161 10.46 29.06 3.35
CA GLU A 161 9.66 30.26 3.58
C GLU A 161 10.41 31.53 3.15
N GLY A 162 9.69 32.42 2.45
CA GLY A 162 10.23 33.70 1.98
C GLY A 162 11.18 33.63 0.78
N THR A 163 11.35 32.47 0.14
CA THR A 163 12.22 32.29 -1.04
C THR A 163 11.44 31.93 -2.30
N LEU A 164 12.02 32.17 -3.48
CA LEU A 164 11.44 31.78 -4.77
C LEU A 164 11.30 30.26 -4.88
N CYS A 165 12.37 29.52 -4.58
CA CYS A 165 12.41 28.06 -4.47
C CYS A 165 11.73 27.35 -5.66
N PHE A 166 12.42 27.31 -6.80
CA PHE A 166 12.03 26.62 -8.01
C PHE A 166 12.36 25.11 -7.89
N LEU A 167 11.34 24.30 -7.61
CA LEU A 167 11.47 22.85 -7.49
C LEU A 167 11.61 22.16 -8.85
N THR A 168 12.54 21.21 -8.95
CA THR A 168 12.75 20.39 -10.15
C THR A 168 11.51 19.61 -10.56
N GLU A 169 10.71 19.17 -9.59
CA GLU A 169 9.49 18.39 -9.77
C GLU A 169 8.37 19.18 -10.48
N ILE A 170 8.34 20.51 -10.27
CA ILE A 170 7.39 21.39 -10.96
C ILE A 170 7.80 21.53 -12.42
N LEU A 171 9.09 21.72 -12.69
CA LEU A 171 9.59 21.78 -14.06
C LEU A 171 9.40 20.45 -14.79
N ASP A 172 9.65 19.34 -14.12
CA ASP A 172 9.44 17.99 -14.65
C ASP A 172 7.98 17.78 -15.06
N SER A 173 7.05 18.14 -14.17
CA SER A 173 5.60 18.07 -14.47
C SER A 173 5.21 18.95 -15.66
N ALA A 174 5.80 20.14 -15.81
CA ALA A 174 5.54 21.04 -16.94
C ALA A 174 6.11 20.50 -18.26
N GLN A 175 7.30 19.89 -18.23
CA GLN A 175 7.95 19.26 -19.38
C GLN A 175 7.15 18.05 -19.87
N GLU A 176 6.75 17.17 -18.95
CA GLU A 176 6.02 15.96 -19.29
C GLU A 176 4.62 16.27 -19.82
N GLY A 177 3.94 17.25 -19.24
CA GLY A 177 2.64 17.73 -19.73
C GLY A 177 1.58 16.64 -19.75
N PHE A 178 1.65 15.66 -18.84
CA PHE A 178 0.71 14.55 -18.81
C PHE A 178 -0.72 15.07 -18.57
N PRO A 179 -1.70 14.71 -19.41
CA PRO A 179 -3.07 15.22 -19.29
C PRO A 179 -3.88 14.56 -18.16
N TYR A 180 -3.33 13.52 -17.53
CA TYR A 180 -4.04 12.77 -16.50
C TYR A 180 -3.12 12.05 -15.53
N LEU A 181 -3.69 11.65 -14.39
CA LEU A 181 -3.08 10.81 -13.38
C LEU A 181 -4.00 9.62 -13.06
N TYR A 182 -3.42 8.45 -12.77
CA TYR A 182 -4.16 7.31 -12.23
C TYR A 182 -3.94 7.20 -10.72
N VAL A 183 -5.02 7.21 -9.95
CA VAL A 183 -4.98 7.01 -8.49
C VAL A 183 -6.05 6.00 -8.12
N ASN A 184 -5.66 4.93 -7.39
CA ASN A 184 -6.58 3.87 -6.95
C ASN A 184 -7.42 3.23 -8.08
N GLY A 185 -6.87 3.16 -9.30
CA GLY A 185 -7.57 2.61 -10.48
C GLY A 185 -8.51 3.58 -11.19
N GLU A 186 -8.61 4.83 -10.72
CA GLU A 186 -9.41 5.88 -11.36
C GLU A 186 -8.54 6.87 -12.12
N LYS A 187 -9.08 7.42 -13.20
CA LYS A 187 -8.40 8.40 -14.06
C LYS A 187 -8.86 9.81 -13.74
N TYR A 188 -7.92 10.65 -13.35
CA TYR A 188 -8.13 12.07 -13.07
C TYR A 188 -7.54 12.90 -14.20
N LEU A 189 -8.34 13.78 -14.81
CA LEU A 189 -7.88 14.66 -15.87
C LEU A 189 -7.48 16.01 -15.29
N PHE A 190 -6.31 16.52 -15.66
CA PHE A 190 -5.94 17.90 -15.39
C PHE A 190 -6.75 18.85 -16.28
N SER A 191 -7.06 20.04 -15.77
CA SER A 191 -7.75 21.05 -16.58
C SER A 191 -6.88 21.54 -17.75
N SER A 192 -7.53 22.07 -18.78
CA SER A 192 -6.80 22.73 -19.88
C SER A 192 -5.96 23.91 -19.38
N GLU A 193 -6.39 24.60 -18.32
CA GLU A 193 -5.66 25.72 -17.73
C GLU A 193 -4.30 25.26 -17.17
N VAL A 194 -4.25 24.13 -16.46
CA VAL A 194 -3.00 23.53 -15.97
C VAL A 194 -2.08 23.14 -17.12
N LEU A 195 -2.62 22.49 -18.15
CA LEU A 195 -1.82 22.02 -19.29
C LEU A 195 -1.25 23.19 -20.11
N ASP A 196 -2.05 24.23 -20.34
CA ASP A 196 -1.62 25.45 -21.03
C ASP A 196 -0.56 26.20 -20.20
N ALA A 197 -0.73 26.30 -18.88
CA ALA A 197 0.25 26.91 -18.00
C ALA A 197 1.57 26.12 -17.98
N GLY A 198 1.52 24.78 -17.96
CA GLY A 198 2.70 23.92 -18.01
C GLY A 198 3.46 24.08 -19.32
N SER A 199 2.76 24.11 -20.45
CA SER A 199 3.35 24.37 -21.76
C SER A 199 4.02 25.73 -21.83
N LYS A 200 3.38 26.78 -21.30
CA LYS A 200 3.96 28.14 -21.21
C LYS A 200 5.21 28.17 -20.33
N LEU A 201 5.18 27.51 -19.17
CA LEU A 201 6.33 27.43 -18.28
C LEU A 201 7.51 26.75 -18.96
N PHE A 202 7.31 25.58 -19.56
CA PHE A 202 8.38 24.85 -20.23
C PHE A 202 8.95 25.64 -21.43
N HIS A 203 8.08 26.29 -22.21
CA HIS A 203 8.53 27.19 -23.27
C HIS A 203 9.35 28.36 -22.72
N SER A 204 8.93 28.96 -21.61
CA SER A 204 9.66 30.03 -20.93
C SER A 204 11.01 29.56 -20.39
N PHE A 205 11.10 28.31 -19.91
CA PHE A 205 12.35 27.69 -19.47
C PHE A 205 13.36 27.52 -20.62
N CYS A 206 12.90 27.10 -21.81
CA CYS A 206 13.76 27.05 -22.99
C CYS A 206 14.14 28.45 -23.49
N LYS A 207 13.19 29.39 -23.48
CA LYS A 207 13.39 30.78 -23.90
C LYS A 207 14.44 31.48 -23.05
N ILE A 208 14.38 31.35 -21.72
CA ILE A 208 15.30 32.04 -20.82
C ILE A 208 16.76 31.56 -20.99
N GLN A 209 16.97 30.27 -21.25
CA GLN A 209 18.30 29.73 -21.59
C GLN A 209 18.87 30.37 -22.86
N HIS A 210 18.02 30.54 -23.89
CA HIS A 210 18.46 31.19 -25.12
C HIS A 210 18.82 32.66 -24.89
N ILE A 211 17.99 33.38 -24.13
CA ILE A 211 18.21 34.79 -23.79
C ILE A 211 19.50 34.97 -23.01
N PHE A 212 19.76 34.15 -21.98
CA PHE A 212 21.02 34.23 -21.23
C PHE A 212 22.24 34.04 -22.14
N ARG A 213 22.19 33.06 -23.05
CA ARG A 213 23.28 32.83 -24.01
C ARG A 213 23.45 33.98 -24.98
N GLU A 214 22.36 34.52 -25.51
CA GLU A 214 22.39 35.67 -26.44
C GLU A 214 22.95 36.92 -25.76
N ILE A 215 22.46 37.24 -24.56
CA ILE A 215 22.94 38.36 -23.76
C ILE A 215 24.43 38.19 -23.43
N TYR A 216 24.85 37.00 -22.99
CA TYR A 216 26.26 36.72 -22.70
C TYR A 216 27.14 36.92 -23.94
N ASN A 217 26.73 36.38 -25.09
CA ASN A 217 27.48 36.56 -26.35
C ASN A 217 27.55 38.04 -26.77
N ARG A 218 26.43 38.77 -26.71
CA ARG A 218 26.35 40.22 -27.00
C ARG A 218 27.25 41.04 -26.06
N ILE A 219 27.38 40.62 -24.80
CA ILE A 219 28.29 41.27 -23.84
C ILE A 219 29.74 40.94 -24.17
N CYS A 220 30.07 39.71 -24.58
CA CYS A 220 31.44 39.28 -24.87
C CYS A 220 32.00 39.80 -26.21
N GLU A 221 31.15 40.14 -27.18
CA GLU A 221 31.56 40.71 -28.46
C GLU A 221 32.27 42.07 -28.31
N GLU A 222 33.45 42.23 -28.93
CA GLU A 222 34.30 43.44 -28.84
C GLU A 222 33.68 44.68 -29.51
N THR A 223 32.69 44.51 -30.38
CA THR A 223 32.00 45.57 -31.13
C THR A 223 30.65 45.98 -30.51
N SER A 224 30.33 45.51 -29.31
CA SER A 224 29.06 45.79 -28.66
C SER A 224 28.92 47.29 -28.35
N THR A 225 27.98 47.96 -29.02
CA THR A 225 27.62 49.37 -28.78
C THR A 225 26.43 49.50 -27.82
N GLY A 226 26.06 48.42 -27.13
CA GLY A 226 24.89 48.38 -26.26
C GLY A 226 25.09 49.19 -24.97
N VAL A 227 23.99 49.72 -24.42
CA VAL A 227 23.97 50.32 -23.09
C VAL A 227 23.69 49.22 -22.08
N VAL A 228 24.51 49.10 -21.02
CA VAL A 228 24.35 48.06 -19.98
C VAL A 228 22.94 48.06 -19.37
N GLY A 229 22.31 49.24 -19.27
CA GLY A 229 20.93 49.37 -18.82
C GLY A 229 19.91 48.63 -19.69
N GLU A 230 20.09 48.57 -21.02
CA GLU A 230 19.21 47.81 -21.92
C GLU A 230 19.37 46.31 -21.67
N ILE A 231 20.61 45.84 -21.53
CA ILE A 231 20.91 44.43 -21.24
C ILE A 231 20.29 43.99 -19.91
N ILE A 232 20.43 44.81 -18.87
CA ILE A 232 19.82 44.53 -17.56
C ILE A 232 18.30 44.55 -17.66
N SER A 233 17.73 45.45 -18.46
CA SER A 233 16.29 45.51 -18.73
C SER A 233 15.79 44.23 -19.40
N ASP A 234 16.44 43.81 -20.49
CA ASP A 234 16.12 42.59 -21.24
C ASP A 234 16.19 41.34 -20.34
N LEU A 235 17.23 41.27 -19.49
CA LEU A 235 17.41 40.18 -18.53
C LEU A 235 16.32 40.17 -17.46
N THR A 236 15.98 41.35 -16.93
CA THR A 236 14.95 41.52 -15.90
C THR A 236 13.57 41.13 -16.43
N GLU A 237 13.22 41.55 -17.65
CA GLU A 237 11.96 41.18 -18.30
C GLU A 237 11.87 39.65 -18.51
N ALA A 238 12.94 39.02 -19.01
CA ALA A 238 12.98 37.58 -19.21
C ALA A 238 12.85 36.77 -17.90
N LEU A 239 13.51 37.22 -16.83
CA LEU A 239 13.41 36.61 -15.50
C LEU A 239 12.01 36.78 -14.92
N GLN A 240 11.40 37.96 -15.06
CA GLN A 240 10.05 38.25 -14.59
C GLN A 240 8.98 37.43 -15.33
N ASP A 241 9.11 37.30 -16.65
CA ASP A 241 8.25 36.44 -17.48
C ASP A 241 8.33 34.98 -17.03
N PHE A 242 9.55 34.47 -16.80
CA PHE A 242 9.76 33.10 -16.32
C PHE A 242 9.14 32.88 -14.93
N ASP A 243 9.36 33.81 -14.00
CA ASP A 243 8.79 33.75 -12.65
C ASP A 243 7.25 33.76 -12.67
N THR A 244 6.66 34.60 -13.52
CA THR A 244 5.19 34.69 -13.67
C THR A 244 4.62 33.36 -14.17
N ASN A 245 5.19 32.81 -15.26
CA ASN A 245 4.75 31.53 -15.80
C ASN A 245 4.97 30.38 -14.80
N TRP A 246 6.04 30.45 -13.99
CA TRP A 246 6.30 29.46 -12.94
C TRP A 246 5.20 29.47 -11.89
N VAL A 247 4.88 30.64 -11.35
CA VAL A 247 3.86 30.80 -10.31
C VAL A 247 2.49 30.39 -10.81
N ASP A 248 2.13 30.76 -12.03
CA ASP A 248 0.85 30.38 -12.63
C ASP A 248 0.70 28.87 -12.72
N PHE A 249 1.72 28.16 -13.22
CA PHE A 249 1.67 26.70 -13.31
C PHE A 249 1.73 26.03 -11.93
N GLU A 250 2.67 26.42 -11.06
CA GLU A 250 2.85 25.82 -9.73
C GLU A 250 1.55 25.91 -8.92
N HIS A 251 0.91 27.09 -8.92
CA HIS A 251 -0.31 27.30 -8.17
C HIS A 251 -1.47 26.43 -8.69
N LEU A 252 -1.69 26.40 -10.01
CA LEU A 252 -2.76 25.60 -10.61
C LEU A 252 -2.51 24.09 -10.44
N TYR A 253 -1.29 23.64 -10.75
CA TYR A 253 -0.92 22.23 -10.71
C TYR A 253 -0.99 21.64 -9.30
N VAL A 254 -0.36 22.30 -8.32
CA VAL A 254 -0.38 21.83 -6.93
C VAL A 254 -1.79 21.84 -6.35
N HIS A 255 -2.60 22.85 -6.69
CA HIS A 255 -3.99 22.90 -6.25
C HIS A 255 -4.81 21.74 -6.82
N GLU A 256 -4.69 21.42 -8.12
CA GLU A 256 -5.37 20.26 -8.69
C GLU A 256 -4.88 18.93 -8.12
N LEU A 257 -3.58 18.79 -7.85
CA LEU A 257 -3.06 17.62 -7.13
C LEU A 257 -3.73 17.48 -5.77
N MET A 258 -3.81 18.54 -4.97
CA MET A 258 -4.47 18.51 -3.66
C MET A 258 -5.95 18.10 -3.76
N VAL A 259 -6.66 18.54 -4.80
CA VAL A 259 -8.06 18.15 -5.04
C VAL A 259 -8.14 16.66 -5.38
N ILE A 260 -7.30 16.17 -6.30
CA ILE A 260 -7.22 14.75 -6.67
C ILE A 260 -6.92 13.90 -5.45
N GLU A 261 -5.93 14.29 -4.65
CA GLU A 261 -5.55 13.57 -3.45
C GLU A 261 -6.66 13.53 -2.38
N THR A 262 -7.41 14.62 -2.24
CA THR A 262 -8.55 14.68 -1.31
C THR A 262 -9.64 13.71 -1.76
N ASP A 263 -9.96 13.68 -3.05
CA ASP A 263 -10.94 12.75 -3.59
C ASP A 263 -10.46 11.30 -3.53
N ALA A 264 -9.18 11.04 -3.81
CA ALA A 264 -8.59 9.71 -3.70
C ALA A 264 -8.68 9.13 -2.27
N ARG A 265 -8.68 9.99 -1.24
CA ARG A 265 -8.88 9.62 0.17
C ARG A 265 -10.36 9.59 0.59
N ARG A 266 -11.33 9.78 -0.32
CA ARG A 266 -12.76 9.84 0.01
C ARG A 266 -13.27 8.62 0.77
N PHE A 267 -12.80 7.42 0.42
CA PHE A 267 -13.24 6.19 1.11
C PHE A 267 -12.70 6.10 2.53
N ILE A 268 -11.48 6.60 2.77
CA ILE A 268 -10.90 6.71 4.11
C ILE A 268 -11.70 7.72 4.94
N THR A 269 -12.01 8.88 4.36
CA THR A 269 -12.82 9.92 5.02
C THR A 269 -14.20 9.40 5.40
N GLN A 270 -14.88 8.70 4.48
CA GLN A 270 -16.18 8.07 4.76
C GLN A 270 -16.09 7.00 5.86
N ALA A 271 -15.04 6.19 5.87
CA ALA A 271 -14.83 5.18 6.91
C ALA A 271 -14.58 5.80 8.29
N ILE A 272 -13.81 6.89 8.36
CA ILE A 272 -13.57 7.67 9.57
C ILE A 272 -14.89 8.21 10.14
N GLU A 273 -15.73 8.80 9.28
CA GLU A 273 -17.00 9.38 9.71
C GLU A 273 -17.96 8.31 10.24
N LEU A 274 -18.11 7.19 9.53
CA LEU A 274 -18.88 6.03 10.00
C LEU A 274 -18.36 5.49 11.34
N GLU A 275 -17.03 5.42 11.52
CA GLU A 275 -16.44 4.98 12.78
C GLU A 275 -16.73 5.93 13.94
N ARG A 276 -16.71 7.24 13.68
CA ARG A 276 -17.05 8.27 14.66
C ARG A 276 -18.51 8.14 15.08
N GLU A 277 -19.43 7.99 14.12
CA GLU A 277 -20.86 7.79 14.41
C GLU A 277 -21.10 6.52 15.23
N MET A 278 -20.49 5.39 14.85
CA MET A 278 -20.58 4.14 15.61
C MET A 278 -20.08 4.32 17.05
N SER A 279 -18.94 5.00 17.24
CA SER A 279 -18.37 5.27 18.55
C SER A 279 -19.27 6.16 19.42
N LEU A 280 -19.95 7.14 18.82
CA LEU A 280 -20.91 8.00 19.54
C LEU A 280 -22.12 7.21 20.05
N ILE A 281 -22.66 6.29 19.23
CA ILE A 281 -23.75 5.40 19.66
C ILE A 281 -23.29 4.51 20.83
N GLU A 282 -22.09 3.94 20.74
CA GLU A 282 -21.50 3.12 21.81
C GLU A 282 -21.40 3.86 23.14
N VAL A 283 -20.89 5.09 23.12
CA VAL A 283 -20.76 5.93 24.33
C VAL A 283 -22.15 6.25 24.91
N LYS A 284 -23.12 6.60 24.07
CA LYS A 284 -24.48 6.94 24.47
C LYS A 284 -25.22 5.77 25.11
N GLU A 285 -25.12 4.58 24.53
CA GLU A 285 -25.77 3.38 25.08
C GLU A 285 -25.05 2.87 26.34
N LYS A 286 -23.72 2.98 26.41
CA LYS A 286 -22.95 2.69 27.64
C LYS A 286 -23.36 3.62 28.79
N ALA A 287 -23.58 4.91 28.51
CA ALA A 287 -24.09 5.85 29.50
C ALA A 287 -25.52 5.51 29.98
N ARG A 288 -26.29 4.80 29.16
CA ARG A 288 -27.62 4.26 29.52
C ARG A 288 -27.57 2.90 30.23
N GLY A 289 -26.38 2.38 30.52
CA GLY A 289 -26.17 1.09 31.19
C GLY A 289 -26.44 -0.13 30.31
N ARG A 290 -26.54 0.05 28.99
CA ARG A 290 -26.71 -1.05 28.04
C ARG A 290 -25.36 -1.58 27.58
N VAL A 291 -25.19 -2.90 27.67
CA VAL A 291 -23.92 -3.59 27.32
C VAL A 291 -23.96 -4.20 25.92
N THR A 292 -25.15 -4.56 25.42
CA THR A 292 -25.32 -5.15 24.08
C THR A 292 -25.88 -4.14 23.09
N LEU A 293 -25.20 -4.00 21.94
CA LEU A 293 -25.53 -3.06 20.87
C LEU A 293 -26.07 -3.83 19.67
N ASP A 294 -27.34 -4.22 19.76
CA ASP A 294 -28.06 -4.91 18.67
C ASP A 294 -29.14 -3.99 18.05
N SER A 295 -29.00 -2.66 18.14
CA SER A 295 -29.95 -1.74 17.51
C SER A 295 -29.83 -1.80 15.99
N GLU A 296 -30.96 -1.67 15.30
CA GLU A 296 -31.03 -1.64 13.84
C GLU A 296 -30.19 -0.49 13.26
N GLU A 297 -30.22 0.67 13.92
CA GLU A 297 -29.39 1.84 13.59
C GLU A 297 -27.89 1.52 13.64
N PHE A 298 -27.41 0.90 14.73
CA PHE A 298 -25.99 0.57 14.87
C PHE A 298 -25.54 -0.47 13.84
N ASN A 299 -26.34 -1.52 13.62
CA ASN A 299 -26.03 -2.51 12.60
C ASN A 299 -26.09 -1.93 11.18
N GLY A 300 -26.96 -0.95 10.92
CA GLY A 300 -26.97 -0.20 9.66
C GLY A 300 -25.67 0.56 9.41
N LEU A 301 -25.07 1.18 10.44
CA LEU A 301 -23.75 1.82 10.33
C LEU A 301 -22.63 0.81 10.11
N ARG A 302 -22.66 -0.32 10.83
CA ARG A 302 -21.67 -1.39 10.65
C ARG A 302 -21.70 -1.96 9.23
N ASP A 303 -22.88 -2.09 8.64
CA ASP A 303 -23.03 -2.60 7.26
C ASP A 303 -22.42 -1.64 6.24
N LYS A 304 -22.71 -0.34 6.38
CA LYS A 304 -22.05 0.71 5.58
C LYS A 304 -20.54 0.71 5.76
N PHE A 305 -20.07 0.51 6.99
CA PHE A 305 -18.65 0.46 7.32
C PHE A 305 -17.94 -0.76 6.69
N VAL A 306 -18.57 -1.93 6.71
CA VAL A 306 -18.06 -3.11 6.00
C VAL A 306 -18.04 -2.88 4.49
N THR A 307 -19.09 -2.24 3.96
CA THR A 307 -19.17 -1.90 2.53
C THR A 307 -18.05 -0.96 2.10
N ILE A 308 -17.73 0.06 2.89
CA ILE A 308 -16.63 0.98 2.56
C ILE A 308 -15.27 0.28 2.68
N ILE A 309 -15.07 -0.61 3.66
CA ILE A 309 -13.88 -1.47 3.73
C ILE A 309 -13.75 -2.33 2.47
N GLY A 310 -14.85 -2.90 1.96
CA GLY A 310 -14.85 -3.66 0.71
C GLY A 310 -14.39 -2.82 -0.49
N LYS A 311 -14.86 -1.57 -0.61
CA LYS A 311 -14.40 -0.63 -1.64
C LYS A 311 -12.91 -0.31 -1.51
N ILE A 312 -12.43 -0.04 -0.30
CA ILE A 312 -11.01 0.19 -0.03
C ILE A 312 -10.19 -1.06 -0.41
N ASN A 313 -10.67 -2.25 -0.06
CA ASN A 313 -10.04 -3.53 -0.38
C ASN A 313 -9.86 -3.71 -1.89
N SER A 314 -10.87 -3.35 -2.69
CA SER A 314 -10.81 -3.47 -4.15
C SER A 314 -9.72 -2.64 -4.84
N VAL A 315 -9.26 -1.55 -4.20
CA VAL A 315 -8.28 -0.64 -4.79
C VAL A 315 -6.91 -0.66 -4.10
N ALA A 316 -6.86 -1.08 -2.82
CA ALA A 316 -5.65 -1.02 -2.00
C ALA A 316 -5.01 -2.39 -1.74
N ASN A 317 -5.79 -3.48 -1.74
CA ASN A 317 -5.28 -4.80 -1.36
C ASN A 317 -4.58 -5.49 -2.52
N VAL A 318 -3.31 -5.16 -2.72
CA VAL A 318 -2.44 -5.75 -3.75
C VAL A 318 -1.93 -7.15 -3.42
N GLU A 319 -1.96 -7.55 -2.13
CA GLU A 319 -1.52 -8.87 -1.68
C GLU A 319 -2.64 -9.91 -1.70
N GLY A 320 -3.89 -9.45 -1.59
CA GLY A 320 -5.11 -10.24 -1.64
C GLY A 320 -5.78 -10.24 -3.02
N LYS A 321 -7.07 -10.58 -3.03
CA LYS A 321 -7.90 -10.61 -4.24
C LYS A 321 -8.66 -9.31 -4.49
N GLY A 322 -8.64 -8.38 -3.53
CA GLY A 322 -9.37 -7.11 -3.63
C GLY A 322 -10.88 -7.28 -3.64
N ARG A 323 -11.42 -8.20 -2.81
CA ARG A 323 -12.88 -8.45 -2.76
C ARG A 323 -13.67 -7.31 -2.12
N ASP A 324 -14.80 -6.98 -2.73
CA ASP A 324 -15.78 -6.02 -2.22
C ASP A 324 -17.13 -6.66 -1.84
N ASP A 325 -17.29 -7.97 -2.03
CA ASP A 325 -18.55 -8.72 -1.84
C ASP A 325 -18.72 -9.38 -0.45
N LEU A 326 -17.94 -8.91 0.53
CA LEU A 326 -17.96 -9.40 1.91
C LEU A 326 -18.95 -8.56 2.75
N SER A 327 -19.90 -9.22 3.44
CA SER A 327 -21.07 -8.56 4.06
C SER A 327 -21.10 -8.66 5.59
N LEU A 328 -21.75 -7.71 6.26
CA LEU A 328 -21.91 -7.67 7.72
C LEU A 328 -22.42 -8.98 8.35
N ASN A 329 -23.21 -9.77 7.61
CA ASN A 329 -23.73 -11.07 8.07
C ASN A 329 -22.63 -12.00 8.61
N ILE A 330 -21.43 -11.94 8.06
CA ILE A 330 -20.27 -12.74 8.50
C ILE A 330 -19.90 -12.39 9.95
N LEU A 331 -19.83 -11.08 10.24
CA LEU A 331 -19.50 -10.56 11.57
C LEU A 331 -20.62 -10.85 12.58
N LEU A 332 -21.89 -10.66 12.21
CA LEU A 332 -23.03 -10.99 13.09
C LEU A 332 -23.07 -12.48 13.44
N ALA A 333 -22.79 -13.35 12.47
CA ALA A 333 -22.71 -14.78 12.72
C ALA A 333 -21.52 -15.15 13.63
N ALA A 334 -20.36 -14.51 13.45
CA ALA A 334 -19.20 -14.66 14.32
C ALA A 334 -19.51 -14.22 15.77
N GLU A 335 -20.15 -13.06 15.96
CA GLU A 335 -20.57 -12.60 17.29
C GLU A 335 -21.61 -13.53 17.93
N GLY A 336 -22.52 -14.09 17.12
CA GLY A 336 -23.45 -15.12 17.56
C GLY A 336 -22.75 -16.38 18.08
N ILE A 337 -21.67 -16.81 17.43
CA ILE A 337 -20.83 -17.92 17.90
C ILE A 337 -20.16 -17.56 19.22
N SER A 338 -19.49 -16.41 19.31
CA SER A 338 -18.80 -15.98 20.54
C SER A 338 -19.76 -15.86 21.74
N ARG A 339 -21.03 -15.51 21.52
CA ARG A 339 -22.06 -15.47 22.59
C ARG A 339 -22.51 -16.86 23.06
N ARG A 340 -22.59 -17.84 22.15
CA ARG A 340 -23.09 -19.19 22.46
C ARG A 340 -22.03 -20.11 23.06
N MET A 341 -20.76 -19.89 22.72
CA MET A 341 -19.67 -20.80 23.10
C MET A 341 -18.97 -20.33 24.37
N HIS A 342 -18.67 -21.27 25.28
CA HIS A 342 -18.04 -20.96 26.55
C HIS A 342 -16.61 -20.38 26.36
N PRO A 343 -16.17 -19.37 27.15
CA PRO A 343 -14.85 -18.75 27.01
C PRO A 343 -13.67 -19.73 27.05
N MET A 344 -13.76 -20.79 27.86
CA MET A 344 -12.68 -21.77 28.03
C MET A 344 -12.67 -22.92 27.02
N GLN A 345 -13.66 -23.00 26.13
CA GLN A 345 -13.63 -23.97 25.03
C GLN A 345 -12.79 -23.37 23.89
N SER A 346 -11.60 -23.93 23.67
CA SER A 346 -10.90 -23.77 22.41
C SER A 346 -11.73 -24.52 21.36
N HIS A 347 -12.28 -23.81 20.39
CA HIS A 347 -13.02 -24.45 19.31
C HIS A 347 -12.65 -23.72 18.02
N PRO A 348 -12.36 -24.41 16.92
CA PRO A 348 -11.78 -23.75 15.75
C PRO A 348 -12.72 -22.72 15.11
N ILE A 349 -14.03 -23.02 15.08
CA ILE A 349 -15.08 -22.07 14.67
C ILE A 349 -15.11 -20.81 15.57
N LYS A 350 -14.83 -20.94 16.87
CA LYS A 350 -14.75 -19.79 17.78
C LYS A 350 -13.48 -18.97 17.53
N LYS A 351 -12.33 -19.62 17.35
CA LYS A 351 -11.08 -18.93 16.97
C LYS A 351 -11.24 -18.16 15.65
N LEU A 352 -11.91 -18.74 14.66
CA LEU A 352 -12.24 -18.05 13.41
C LEU A 352 -13.18 -16.87 13.64
N ALA A 353 -14.22 -17.04 14.45
CA ALA A 353 -15.12 -15.95 14.82
C ALA A 353 -14.39 -14.80 15.54
N ASP A 354 -13.46 -15.11 16.43
CA ASP A 354 -12.64 -14.12 17.13
C ASP A 354 -11.69 -13.40 16.17
N LYS A 355 -11.08 -14.10 15.20
CA LYS A 355 -10.27 -13.47 14.13
C LYS A 355 -11.08 -12.47 13.29
N ILE A 356 -12.31 -12.82 12.91
CA ILE A 356 -13.22 -11.91 12.16
C ILE A 356 -13.52 -10.64 12.98
N ARG A 357 -13.81 -10.80 14.27
CA ARG A 357 -14.07 -9.67 15.18
C ARG A 357 -12.83 -8.80 15.38
N GLN A 358 -11.66 -9.42 15.52
CA GLN A 358 -10.38 -8.73 15.63
C GLN A 358 -10.08 -7.93 14.36
N ALA A 359 -10.27 -8.50 13.17
CA ALA A 359 -10.07 -7.80 11.90
C ALA A 359 -10.99 -6.57 11.78
N PHE A 360 -12.28 -6.72 12.14
CA PHE A 360 -13.20 -5.58 12.18
C PHE A 360 -12.75 -4.50 13.17
N THR A 361 -12.34 -4.91 14.38
CA THR A 361 -11.87 -3.98 15.42
C THR A 361 -10.55 -3.29 15.03
N ALA A 362 -9.67 -3.99 14.30
CA ALA A 362 -8.42 -3.44 13.80
C ALA A 362 -8.68 -2.25 12.85
N PHE A 363 -9.65 -2.37 11.94
CA PHE A 363 -10.04 -1.24 11.09
C PHE A 363 -10.59 -0.06 11.88
N ARG A 364 -11.42 -0.31 12.89
CA ARG A 364 -11.93 0.77 13.74
C ARG A 364 -10.79 1.52 14.43
N THR A 365 -9.80 0.79 14.95
CA THR A 365 -8.60 1.39 15.54
C THR A 365 -7.78 2.16 14.51
N LEU A 366 -7.59 1.59 13.31
CA LEU A 366 -6.82 2.21 12.24
C LEU A 366 -7.47 3.52 11.77
N PHE A 367 -8.78 3.55 11.54
CA PHE A 367 -9.44 4.78 11.10
C PHE A 367 -9.51 5.84 12.20
N ARG A 368 -9.55 5.48 13.48
CA ARG A 368 -9.36 6.44 14.58
C ARG A 368 -7.95 7.05 14.57
N LYS A 369 -6.92 6.28 14.17
CA LYS A 369 -5.56 6.80 13.98
C LYS A 369 -5.52 7.77 12.79
N TYR A 370 -6.13 7.41 11.66
CA TYR A 370 -6.20 8.29 10.49
C TYR A 370 -7.03 9.56 10.73
N ASP A 371 -8.03 9.52 11.61
CA ASP A 371 -8.80 10.71 12.01
C ASP A 371 -7.93 11.78 12.69
N GLN A 372 -6.83 11.38 13.35
CA GLN A 372 -5.91 12.33 13.99
C GLN A 372 -5.11 13.13 12.97
N ASN A 373 -4.75 12.50 11.85
CA ASN A 373 -4.07 13.14 10.74
C ASN A 373 -4.29 12.35 9.46
N ILE A 374 -5.20 12.80 8.59
CA ILE A 374 -5.47 12.12 7.33
C ILE A 374 -4.39 12.40 6.27
N GLU A 375 -3.60 13.47 6.43
CA GLU A 375 -2.56 13.85 5.46
C GLU A 375 -1.41 12.84 5.41
N VAL A 376 -1.20 12.04 6.48
CA VAL A 376 -0.19 10.96 6.48
C VAL A 376 -0.64 9.72 5.70
N VAL A 377 -1.92 9.63 5.32
CA VAL A 377 -2.41 8.55 4.48
C VAL A 377 -2.02 8.87 3.05
N ASP A 378 -1.23 8.00 2.41
CA ASP A 378 -0.88 8.15 1.01
C ASP A 378 -2.18 8.05 0.16
N PRO A 379 -2.47 9.03 -0.72
CA PRO A 379 -3.64 9.00 -1.60
C PRO A 379 -3.73 7.72 -2.43
N GLN A 380 -2.58 7.18 -2.84
CA GLN A 380 -2.47 5.88 -3.47
C GLN A 380 -2.53 4.81 -2.38
N LEU A 381 -3.73 4.30 -2.11
CA LEU A 381 -4.03 3.58 -0.87
C LEU A 381 -3.18 2.32 -0.66
N LYS A 382 -2.76 1.65 -1.74
CA LYS A 382 -1.83 0.50 -1.70
C LYS A 382 -0.46 0.80 -1.08
N ASN A 383 -0.05 2.07 -1.04
CA ASN A 383 1.23 2.49 -0.46
C ASN A 383 1.18 2.59 1.08
N ASN A 384 0.02 2.36 1.70
CA ASN A 384 -0.16 2.41 3.15
C ASN A 384 -0.02 0.97 3.73
N PRO A 385 1.16 0.56 4.25
CA PRO A 385 1.41 -0.83 4.63
C PRO A 385 0.49 -1.32 5.75
N GLU A 386 0.22 -0.49 6.76
CA GLU A 386 -0.71 -0.83 7.86
C GLU A 386 -2.13 -1.08 7.35
N LEU A 387 -2.56 -0.33 6.32
CA LEU A 387 -3.86 -0.53 5.69
C LEU A 387 -3.89 -1.83 4.90
N VAL A 388 -2.86 -2.11 4.09
CA VAL A 388 -2.76 -3.34 3.30
C VAL A 388 -2.75 -4.57 4.21
N GLU A 389 -1.99 -4.56 5.30
CA GLU A 389 -1.96 -5.65 6.27
C GLU A 389 -3.35 -5.90 6.90
N ALA A 390 -4.06 -4.82 7.29
CA ALA A 390 -5.41 -4.92 7.84
C ALA A 390 -6.40 -5.50 6.81
N LEU A 391 -6.28 -5.12 5.54
CA LEU A 391 -7.09 -5.61 4.43
C LEU A 391 -6.83 -7.09 4.13
N THR A 392 -5.57 -7.52 4.08
CA THR A 392 -5.19 -8.94 3.91
C THR A 392 -5.78 -9.81 5.02
N ASN A 393 -5.66 -9.36 6.28
CA ASN A 393 -6.20 -10.06 7.44
C ASN A 393 -7.74 -10.11 7.43
N PHE A 394 -8.39 -9.01 7.06
CA PHE A 394 -9.83 -8.95 6.91
C PHE A 394 -10.33 -9.87 5.81
N GLU A 395 -9.81 -9.75 4.58
CA GLU A 395 -10.24 -10.56 3.46
C GLU A 395 -10.06 -12.06 3.77
N GLY A 396 -8.88 -12.45 4.26
CA GLY A 396 -8.59 -13.84 4.59
C GLY A 396 -9.49 -14.43 5.68
N SER A 397 -9.78 -13.68 6.74
CA SER A 397 -10.66 -14.15 7.83
C SER A 397 -12.13 -14.14 7.43
N TRP A 398 -12.58 -13.15 6.67
CA TRP A 398 -13.96 -13.02 6.23
C TRP A 398 -14.32 -14.00 5.11
N GLU A 399 -13.42 -14.30 4.19
CA GLU A 399 -13.61 -15.39 3.21
C GLU A 399 -13.83 -16.73 3.92
N ARG A 400 -13.02 -17.04 4.94
CA ARG A 400 -13.19 -18.25 5.76
C ARG A 400 -14.50 -18.20 6.55
N GLY A 401 -14.89 -17.04 7.08
CA GLY A 401 -16.18 -16.85 7.74
C GLY A 401 -17.37 -17.11 6.80
N LYS A 402 -17.30 -16.60 5.56
CA LYS A 402 -18.32 -16.84 4.54
C LYS A 402 -18.46 -18.33 4.23
N GLU A 403 -17.35 -19.06 4.06
CA GLU A 403 -17.38 -20.49 3.73
C GLU A 403 -17.73 -21.38 4.93
N TYR A 404 -17.21 -21.11 6.13
CA TYR A 404 -17.28 -22.05 7.27
C TYR A 404 -18.24 -21.63 8.38
N ILE A 405 -18.57 -20.34 8.52
CA ILE A 405 -19.51 -19.86 9.56
C ILE A 405 -20.93 -19.72 8.98
N LEU A 406 -21.09 -19.08 7.82
CA LEU A 406 -22.41 -18.87 7.22
C LEU A 406 -23.00 -20.15 6.62
N ASN A 407 -22.17 -21.05 6.13
CA ASN A 407 -22.62 -22.33 5.62
C ASN A 407 -22.77 -23.34 6.76
N SER A 408 -24.02 -23.57 7.20
CA SER A 408 -24.34 -24.47 8.31
C SER A 408 -23.80 -25.89 8.12
N LYS A 409 -23.81 -26.41 6.88
CA LYS A 409 -23.26 -27.74 6.57
C LYS A 409 -21.75 -27.77 6.80
N ARG A 410 -21.02 -26.76 6.32
CA ARG A 410 -19.56 -26.66 6.51
C ARG A 410 -19.19 -26.45 7.96
N CYS A 411 -19.91 -25.59 8.66
CA CYS A 411 -19.74 -25.37 10.09
C CYS A 411 -19.84 -26.69 10.86
N ASN A 412 -20.89 -27.46 10.60
CA ASN A 412 -21.08 -28.78 11.22
C ASN A 412 -19.97 -29.78 10.87
N GLN A 413 -19.43 -29.73 9.64
CA GLN A 413 -18.31 -30.57 9.23
C GLN A 413 -17.01 -30.22 9.97
N VAL A 414 -16.72 -28.93 10.15
CA VAL A 414 -15.57 -28.47 10.95
C VAL A 414 -15.71 -28.91 12.41
N VAL A 415 -16.89 -28.67 13.01
CA VAL A 415 -17.19 -29.09 14.40
C VAL A 415 -17.04 -30.60 14.55
N TYR A 416 -17.55 -31.37 13.59
CA TYR A 416 -17.48 -32.83 13.62
C TYR A 416 -16.03 -33.33 13.62
N ILE A 417 -15.19 -32.86 12.70
CA ILE A 417 -13.79 -33.30 12.66
C ILE A 417 -13.03 -32.79 13.87
N TYR A 418 -13.27 -31.57 14.33
CA TYR A 418 -12.63 -31.07 15.54
C TYR A 418 -12.93 -31.97 16.75
N ASN A 419 -14.21 -32.28 16.99
CA ASN A 419 -14.60 -33.19 18.07
C ASN A 419 -14.05 -34.60 17.89
N MET A 420 -13.94 -35.07 16.64
CA MET A 420 -13.27 -36.32 16.34
C MET A 420 -11.80 -36.26 16.78
N ILE A 421 -11.06 -35.22 16.38
CA ILE A 421 -9.64 -35.03 16.72
C ILE A 421 -9.46 -34.95 18.24
N GLU A 422 -10.23 -34.11 18.93
CA GLU A 422 -10.17 -33.97 20.40
C GLU A 422 -10.42 -35.30 21.10
N LYS A 423 -11.46 -36.04 20.72
CA LYS A 423 -11.77 -37.35 21.30
C LYS A 423 -10.62 -38.34 21.11
N HIS A 424 -9.96 -38.32 19.95
CA HIS A 424 -8.81 -39.20 19.71
C HIS A 424 -7.57 -38.72 20.47
N ALA A 425 -7.38 -37.41 20.67
CA ALA A 425 -6.28 -36.85 21.45
C ALA A 425 -6.42 -37.17 22.95
N GLU A 426 -7.64 -37.16 23.48
CA GLU A 426 -7.94 -37.61 24.84
C GLU A 426 -7.66 -39.10 25.03
N LYS A 427 -7.96 -39.90 24.00
CA LYS A 427 -7.84 -41.37 24.04
C LYS A 427 -6.42 -41.86 23.80
N TYR A 428 -5.65 -41.19 22.93
CA TYR A 428 -4.36 -41.67 22.44
C TYR A 428 -3.25 -40.63 22.70
N PRO A 429 -2.36 -40.87 23.68
CA PRO A 429 -1.27 -39.94 24.00
C PRO A 429 -0.35 -39.64 22.81
N THR A 430 -0.05 -40.62 21.96
CA THR A 430 0.76 -40.40 20.76
C THR A 430 0.09 -39.42 19.79
N PHE A 431 -1.24 -39.49 19.63
CA PHE A 431 -1.97 -38.54 18.77
C PHE A 431 -1.99 -37.14 19.38
N LYS A 432 -2.11 -37.04 20.71
CA LYS A 432 -2.02 -35.77 21.43
C LYS A 432 -0.66 -35.10 21.24
N GLU A 433 0.43 -35.84 21.37
CA GLU A 433 1.78 -35.34 21.10
C GLU A 433 1.92 -34.89 19.64
N GLN A 434 1.40 -35.66 18.68
CA GLN A 434 1.38 -35.27 17.26
C GLN A 434 0.70 -33.91 17.05
N LEU A 435 -0.43 -33.66 17.71
CA LEU A 435 -1.14 -32.37 17.65
C LEU A 435 -0.36 -31.23 18.32
N GLU A 436 0.19 -31.46 19.51
CA GLU A 436 0.94 -30.45 20.27
C GLU A 436 2.22 -30.00 19.55
N PHE A 437 2.90 -30.92 18.86
CA PHE A 437 4.13 -30.63 18.12
C PHE A 437 3.92 -30.43 16.61
N SER A 438 2.66 -30.37 16.14
CA SER A 438 2.33 -30.20 14.72
C SER A 438 3.07 -31.20 13.81
N ASP A 439 3.08 -32.47 14.21
CA ASP A 439 3.78 -33.53 13.49
C ASP A 439 3.22 -33.70 12.07
N SER A 440 4.12 -33.84 11.09
CA SER A 440 3.81 -34.18 9.71
C SER A 440 2.92 -35.44 9.56
N GLN A 441 2.95 -36.35 10.54
CA GLN A 441 2.09 -37.53 10.57
C GLN A 441 0.60 -37.18 10.56
N LEU A 442 0.21 -35.98 11.04
CA LEU A 442 -1.19 -35.50 11.05
C LEU A 442 -1.80 -35.42 9.65
N PHE A 443 -0.99 -35.11 8.63
CA PHE A 443 -1.43 -35.09 7.23
C PHE A 443 -1.83 -36.48 6.72
N VAL A 444 -1.44 -37.56 7.40
CA VAL A 444 -1.87 -38.92 7.06
C VAL A 444 -2.90 -39.43 8.06
N SER A 445 -2.68 -39.24 9.37
CA SER A 445 -3.54 -39.80 10.41
C SER A 445 -4.94 -39.19 10.41
N VAL A 446 -5.08 -37.85 10.34
CA VAL A 446 -6.39 -37.17 10.32
C VAL A 446 -7.27 -37.61 9.14
N PRO A 447 -6.83 -37.54 7.86
CA PRO A 447 -7.66 -38.01 6.75
C PRO A 447 -7.87 -39.53 6.77
N SER A 448 -6.95 -40.32 7.35
CA SER A 448 -7.15 -41.77 7.50
C SER A 448 -8.23 -42.10 8.54
N LEU A 449 -8.28 -41.38 9.65
CA LEU A 449 -9.37 -41.46 10.63
C LEU A 449 -10.71 -41.04 9.99
N LEU A 450 -10.69 -40.02 9.13
CA LEU A 450 -11.88 -39.61 8.38
C LEU A 450 -12.37 -40.71 7.41
N VAL A 451 -11.46 -41.39 6.69
CA VAL A 451 -11.80 -42.55 5.87
C VAL A 451 -12.43 -43.65 6.72
N LEU A 452 -11.92 -43.90 7.94
CA LEU A 452 -12.51 -44.86 8.86
C LEU A 452 -13.96 -44.47 9.22
N LYS A 453 -14.23 -43.20 9.52
CA LYS A 453 -15.60 -42.71 9.75
C LYS A 453 -16.50 -42.78 8.51
N CYS A 454 -15.93 -42.62 7.33
CA CYS A 454 -16.63 -42.82 6.06
C CYS A 454 -17.06 -44.29 5.85
N LEU A 455 -16.24 -45.26 6.28
CA LEU A 455 -16.62 -46.68 6.25
C LEU A 455 -17.78 -47.00 7.21
N GLU A 456 -17.93 -46.22 8.28
CA GLU A 456 -19.02 -46.28 9.25
C GLU A 456 -20.25 -45.43 8.85
N ASP A 457 -20.21 -44.80 7.67
CA ASP A 457 -21.24 -43.90 7.15
C ASP A 457 -21.52 -42.68 8.10
N ASP A 458 -20.50 -42.25 8.87
CA ASP A 458 -20.60 -41.14 9.85
C ASP A 458 -19.74 -39.90 9.50
N ASP A 459 -19.05 -39.87 8.35
CA ASP A 459 -18.14 -38.78 7.95
C ASP A 459 -18.80 -37.41 7.66
N LYS A 460 -20.12 -37.28 7.86
CA LYS A 460 -20.94 -36.10 7.50
C LYS A 460 -20.78 -35.64 6.05
N GLY A 461 -20.48 -36.59 5.14
CA GLY A 461 -20.28 -36.34 3.72
C GLY A 461 -19.04 -35.51 3.39
N ILE A 462 -18.03 -35.50 4.27
CA ILE A 462 -16.78 -34.77 4.06
C ILE A 462 -15.94 -35.48 3.00
N CYS A 463 -15.81 -36.82 3.04
CA CYS A 463 -15.10 -37.57 2.00
C CYS A 463 -15.76 -37.37 0.64
N LYS A 464 -17.11 -37.36 0.58
CA LYS A 464 -17.85 -37.10 -0.66
C LYS A 464 -17.56 -35.71 -1.23
N HIS A 465 -17.35 -34.72 -0.37
CA HIS A 465 -17.06 -33.37 -0.80
C HIS A 465 -15.65 -33.25 -1.39
N PHE A 466 -14.63 -33.72 -0.66
CA PHE A 466 -13.24 -33.56 -1.07
C PHE A 466 -12.80 -34.56 -2.14
N CYS A 467 -13.42 -35.75 -2.19
CA CYS A 467 -13.13 -36.79 -3.17
C CYS A 467 -14.43 -37.52 -3.57
N PRO A 468 -15.28 -36.94 -4.44
CA PRO A 468 -16.53 -37.58 -4.86
C PRO A 468 -16.30 -38.91 -5.59
N LEU A 469 -15.18 -39.04 -6.30
CA LEU A 469 -14.80 -40.24 -7.07
C LEU A 469 -14.70 -41.52 -6.22
N ILE A 470 -14.52 -41.39 -4.89
CA ILE A 470 -14.49 -42.54 -3.98
C ILE A 470 -15.81 -43.34 -4.00
N TYR A 471 -16.91 -42.74 -4.46
CA TYR A 471 -18.22 -43.37 -4.59
C TYR A 471 -18.54 -43.88 -6.00
N GLU A 472 -17.67 -43.63 -6.98
CA GLU A 472 -17.87 -44.00 -8.38
C GLU A 472 -17.25 -45.36 -8.68
N GLU A 473 -18.08 -46.41 -8.82
CA GLU A 473 -17.58 -47.79 -8.93
C GLU A 473 -16.79 -48.12 -10.22
N HIS A 474 -16.81 -47.22 -11.20
CA HIS A 474 -16.04 -47.33 -12.43
C HIS A 474 -14.64 -46.70 -12.31
N GLU A 475 -14.43 -45.85 -11.31
CA GLU A 475 -13.14 -45.23 -11.03
C GLU A 475 -12.25 -46.16 -10.21
N GLU A 476 -10.94 -46.13 -10.44
CA GLU A 476 -9.98 -46.98 -9.72
C GLU A 476 -10.11 -46.80 -8.20
N ILE A 477 -10.27 -45.55 -7.76
CA ILE A 477 -10.42 -45.22 -6.35
C ILE A 477 -11.74 -45.71 -5.75
N GLY A 478 -12.84 -45.67 -6.51
CA GLY A 478 -14.12 -46.21 -6.07
C GLY A 478 -14.10 -47.73 -5.99
N ILE A 479 -13.38 -48.40 -6.88
CA ILE A 479 -13.12 -49.86 -6.79
C ILE A 479 -12.34 -50.17 -5.51
N VAL A 480 -11.32 -49.39 -5.18
CA VAL A 480 -10.54 -49.54 -3.93
C VAL A 480 -11.44 -49.36 -2.71
N PHE A 481 -12.28 -48.32 -2.67
CA PHE A 481 -13.20 -48.07 -1.56
C PHE A 481 -14.25 -49.16 -1.41
N LYS A 482 -14.86 -49.64 -2.50
CA LYS A 482 -15.82 -50.75 -2.48
C LYS A 482 -15.19 -52.03 -1.90
N ARG A 483 -13.95 -52.34 -2.31
CA ARG A 483 -13.19 -53.47 -1.76
C ARG A 483 -12.86 -53.25 -0.29
N LEU A 484 -12.44 -52.05 0.10
CA LEU A 484 -12.15 -51.70 1.49
C LEU A 484 -13.40 -51.84 2.37
N LYS A 485 -14.56 -51.31 1.94
CA LYS A 485 -15.82 -51.41 2.69
C LYS A 485 -16.25 -52.85 2.90
N ARG A 486 -15.99 -53.75 1.94
CA ARG A 486 -16.20 -55.20 2.11
C ARG A 486 -15.21 -55.80 3.12
N SER A 487 -13.92 -55.53 2.97
CA SER A 487 -12.88 -56.03 3.90
C SER A 487 -13.14 -55.56 5.34
N TYR A 488 -13.49 -54.29 5.53
CA TYR A 488 -13.82 -53.71 6.83
C TYR A 488 -15.04 -54.38 7.46
N LYS A 489 -16.11 -54.63 6.70
CA LYS A 489 -17.29 -55.36 7.19
C LYS A 489 -16.97 -56.81 7.59
N LEU A 490 -16.13 -57.49 6.82
CA LEU A 490 -15.68 -58.85 7.15
C LEU A 490 -14.81 -58.86 8.41
N GLY A 491 -13.90 -57.91 8.56
CA GLY A 491 -13.09 -57.73 9.77
C GLY A 491 -13.94 -57.52 11.02
N LYS A 492 -14.97 -56.65 10.94
CA LYS A 492 -15.95 -56.44 12.04
C LYS A 492 -16.73 -57.71 12.42
N LEU A 493 -17.02 -58.59 11.46
CA LEU A 493 -17.70 -59.86 11.72
C LEU A 493 -16.76 -60.92 12.30
N ALA A 494 -15.47 -60.86 11.93
CA ALA A 494 -14.44 -61.79 12.40
C ALA A 494 -13.87 -61.42 13.77
N SER A 495 -14.09 -60.20 14.24
CA SER A 495 -13.63 -59.70 15.54
C SER A 495 -14.52 -60.11 16.71
N SER A 496 -13.92 -60.24 17.90
CA SER A 496 -14.61 -60.47 19.18
C SER A 496 -15.67 -59.42 19.49
N SER A 497 -15.45 -58.16 19.09
CA SER A 497 -16.50 -57.15 19.02
C SER A 497 -16.26 -56.14 17.90
N VAL A 498 -17.35 -55.57 17.39
CA VAL A 498 -17.36 -54.50 16.36
C VAL A 498 -16.52 -53.30 16.78
N GLN A 499 -16.54 -52.95 18.07
CA GLN A 499 -15.83 -51.82 18.62
C GLN A 499 -14.32 -52.08 18.68
N GLU A 500 -13.90 -53.27 19.12
CA GLU A 500 -12.49 -53.66 19.20
C GLU A 500 -11.77 -53.59 17.84
N TYR A 501 -12.45 -53.94 16.75
CA TYR A 501 -11.86 -53.86 15.40
C TYR A 501 -11.59 -52.42 14.94
N ALA A 502 -12.55 -51.52 15.18
CA ALA A 502 -12.39 -50.11 14.83
C ALA A 502 -11.29 -49.45 15.69
N GLU A 503 -11.27 -49.73 16.99
CA GLU A 503 -10.25 -49.22 17.91
C GLU A 503 -8.83 -49.72 17.56
N LEU A 504 -8.73 -50.97 17.08
CA LEU A 504 -7.47 -51.52 16.58
C LEU A 504 -6.96 -50.77 15.35
N LEU A 505 -7.85 -50.44 14.41
CA LEU A 505 -7.50 -49.63 13.24
C LEU A 505 -7.14 -48.19 13.62
N GLU A 506 -7.88 -47.56 14.56
CA GLU A 506 -7.56 -46.22 15.10
C GLU A 506 -6.14 -46.18 15.66
N MET A 507 -5.78 -47.13 16.53
CA MET A 507 -4.43 -47.24 17.11
C MET A 507 -3.35 -47.35 16.03
N MET A 508 -3.56 -48.20 15.03
CA MET A 508 -2.57 -48.39 13.97
C MET A 508 -2.44 -47.18 13.04
N ILE A 509 -3.54 -46.47 12.75
CA ILE A 509 -3.53 -45.23 11.95
C ILE A 509 -2.72 -44.14 12.68
N ILE A 510 -2.90 -44.03 13.99
CA ILE A 510 -2.22 -43.04 14.83
C ILE A 510 -0.74 -43.39 15.05
N GLY A 511 -0.39 -44.69 14.97
CA GLY A 511 0.95 -45.18 15.27
C GLY A 511 1.14 -45.58 16.74
N GLU A 512 0.05 -45.79 17.47
CA GLU A 512 0.07 -46.27 18.86
C GLU A 512 0.58 -47.72 18.93
N LYS A 513 1.27 -48.08 20.02
CA LYS A 513 1.84 -49.43 20.17
C LYS A 513 0.74 -50.47 20.38
N VAL A 514 0.46 -51.26 19.35
CA VAL A 514 -0.48 -52.39 19.43
C VAL A 514 0.21 -53.64 19.98
N ASN A 515 -0.33 -54.22 21.07
CA ASN A 515 0.15 -55.49 21.59
C ASN A 515 -0.13 -56.63 20.58
N GLN A 516 0.93 -57.37 20.22
CA GLN A 516 0.86 -58.47 19.25
C GLN A 516 -0.09 -59.60 19.69
N LYS A 517 -0.31 -59.78 21.00
CA LYS A 517 -1.31 -60.72 21.54
C LYS A 517 -2.75 -60.23 21.33
N SER A 518 -3.00 -58.93 21.47
CA SER A 518 -4.31 -58.33 21.22
C SER A 518 -4.66 -58.40 19.73
N ARG A 519 -3.67 -58.16 18.86
CA ARG A 519 -3.82 -58.30 17.39
C ARG A 519 -4.22 -59.72 16.97
N THR A 520 -3.66 -60.76 17.58
CA THR A 520 -4.01 -62.16 17.26
C THR A 520 -5.29 -62.65 17.94
N GLN A 521 -5.70 -62.05 19.05
CA GLN A 521 -6.96 -62.35 19.74
C GLN A 521 -8.17 -61.75 19.03
N ILE A 522 -8.02 -60.54 18.47
CA ILE A 522 -9.11 -59.81 17.80
C ILE A 522 -9.35 -60.34 16.38
N ILE A 523 -8.36 -60.96 15.73
CA ILE A 523 -8.43 -61.25 14.29
C ILE A 523 -8.27 -62.74 14.00
N ASN A 524 -9.20 -63.28 13.21
CA ASN A 524 -9.04 -64.60 12.61
C ASN A 524 -8.05 -64.51 11.41
N PRO A 525 -6.88 -65.18 11.48
CA PRO A 525 -5.84 -65.09 10.44
C PRO A 525 -6.28 -65.64 9.08
N LYS A 526 -7.42 -66.34 8.99
CA LYS A 526 -7.99 -66.83 7.74
C LYS A 526 -8.84 -65.79 6.99
N PHE A 527 -9.29 -64.72 7.66
CA PHE A 527 -10.34 -63.84 7.12
C PHE A 527 -9.95 -62.37 7.00
N ASP A 528 -8.87 -61.91 7.62
CA ASP A 528 -8.50 -60.50 7.58
C ASP A 528 -6.99 -60.27 7.43
N ASN A 529 -6.65 -59.32 6.54
CA ASN A 529 -5.30 -58.82 6.33
C ASN A 529 -5.29 -57.34 6.71
N LEU A 530 -5.09 -57.10 8.01
CA LEU A 530 -5.13 -55.78 8.63
C LEU A 530 -4.18 -54.79 7.96
N ASP A 531 -2.97 -55.22 7.60
CA ASP A 531 -2.00 -54.34 6.94
C ASP A 531 -2.47 -53.94 5.54
N HIS A 532 -3.17 -54.84 4.83
CA HIS A 532 -3.78 -54.53 3.54
C HIS A 532 -4.99 -53.59 3.67
N VAL A 533 -5.78 -53.72 4.74
CA VAL A 533 -6.87 -52.79 5.08
C VAL A 533 -6.29 -51.40 5.36
N LEU A 534 -5.27 -51.29 6.21
CA LEU A 534 -4.59 -50.03 6.49
C LEU A 534 -3.99 -49.40 5.24
N THR A 535 -3.29 -50.18 4.42
CA THR A 535 -2.71 -49.67 3.16
C THR A 535 -3.79 -49.03 2.28
N LYS A 536 -4.98 -49.63 2.19
CA LYS A 536 -6.10 -49.04 1.45
C LYS A 536 -6.64 -47.77 2.10
N ILE A 537 -6.74 -47.72 3.43
CA ILE A 537 -7.15 -46.51 4.16
C ILE A 537 -6.18 -45.38 3.85
N THR A 538 -4.87 -45.63 3.94
CA THR A 538 -3.84 -44.64 3.63
C THR A 538 -3.88 -44.19 2.17
N ASN A 539 -4.09 -45.10 1.22
CA ASN A 539 -4.22 -44.73 -0.19
C ASN A 539 -5.42 -43.80 -0.44
N LEU A 540 -6.56 -44.08 0.20
CA LEU A 540 -7.74 -43.24 0.10
C LEU A 540 -7.57 -41.89 0.82
N SER A 541 -6.87 -41.87 1.96
CA SER A 541 -6.57 -40.63 2.67
C SER A 541 -5.66 -39.70 1.87
N ILE A 542 -4.69 -40.24 1.15
CA ILE A 542 -3.85 -39.50 0.18
C ILE A 542 -4.72 -38.95 -0.97
N ALA A 543 -5.64 -39.74 -1.49
CA ALA A 543 -6.48 -39.30 -2.59
C ALA A 543 -7.47 -38.19 -2.20
N ILE A 544 -8.01 -38.22 -0.97
CA ILE A 544 -8.81 -37.12 -0.42
C ILE A 544 -8.05 -35.81 -0.46
N GLN A 545 -6.77 -35.84 -0.07
CA GLN A 545 -5.90 -34.66 -0.08
C GLN A 545 -5.57 -34.19 -1.49
N ARG A 546 -5.30 -35.11 -2.41
CA ARG A 546 -4.83 -34.80 -3.78
C ARG A 546 -5.93 -34.35 -4.73
N ASN A 547 -7.19 -34.72 -4.49
CA ASN A 547 -8.28 -34.37 -5.41
C ASN A 547 -8.60 -32.86 -5.39
N ARG A 548 -8.54 -32.23 -4.21
CA ARG A 548 -8.73 -30.78 -4.04
C ARG A 548 -7.77 -30.21 -2.98
N PRO A 549 -6.47 -30.15 -3.26
CA PRO A 549 -5.45 -29.86 -2.25
C PRO A 549 -5.61 -28.48 -1.62
N SER A 550 -5.93 -27.45 -2.41
CA SER A 550 -6.11 -26.08 -1.89
C SER A 550 -7.34 -25.95 -0.97
N GLU A 551 -8.46 -26.60 -1.31
CA GLU A 551 -9.66 -26.61 -0.45
C GLU A 551 -9.44 -27.44 0.81
N TRP A 552 -8.78 -28.60 0.69
CA TRP A 552 -8.45 -29.46 1.81
C TRP A 552 -7.52 -28.78 2.82
N ASN A 553 -6.44 -28.14 2.33
CA ASN A 553 -5.50 -27.43 3.18
C ASN A 553 -6.20 -26.28 3.92
N ARG A 554 -7.01 -25.46 3.22
CA ARG A 554 -7.80 -24.40 3.86
C ARG A 554 -8.78 -24.93 4.92
N PHE A 555 -9.34 -26.10 4.69
CA PHE A 555 -10.25 -26.75 5.63
C PHE A 555 -9.50 -27.26 6.87
N LEU A 556 -8.36 -27.94 6.70
CA LEU A 556 -7.52 -28.35 7.82
C LEU A 556 -6.93 -27.17 8.58
N ASP A 557 -6.52 -26.10 7.91
CA ASP A 557 -6.06 -24.87 8.55
C ASP A 557 -7.11 -24.30 9.50
N VAL A 558 -8.40 -24.40 9.14
CA VAL A 558 -9.48 -23.97 10.03
C VAL A 558 -9.70 -24.96 11.15
N VAL A 559 -9.66 -26.28 10.90
CA VAL A 559 -9.91 -27.33 11.90
C VAL A 559 -8.81 -27.41 12.95
N LEU A 560 -7.54 -27.20 12.55
CA LEU A 560 -6.36 -27.33 13.41
C LEU A 560 -5.90 -26.00 14.01
N CYS A 561 -6.53 -24.89 13.64
CA CYS A 561 -6.22 -23.54 14.16
C CYS A 561 -6.42 -23.41 15.66
#